data_AF-A0A922Z3I3-F1
#
_entry.id   AF-A0A922Z3I3-F1
#
_cell.length_a   1.000
_cell.length_b   1.000
_cell.length_c   1.000
_cell.angle_alpha   90.00
_cell.angle_beta   90.00
_cell.angle_gamma   90.00
#
_symmetry.space_group_name_H-M   'P 1'
#
loop_
_entity.id
_entity.type
_entity.pdbx_description
1 polymer ?
#
loop_
_entity_poly.entity_id
_entity_poly.type
_entity_poly.pdbx_seq_one_letter_code
_entity_poly.pdbx_strand_id
1 'polypeptide(L)'
;ARFICSAGGAYKDKFDSFLPSPTLDCPTLADPLASRPPPSIGGCSANALSITSSTMLSPGTYCGGIRISKGAVVTLNPGVYVFKDGPLDVSGGATLKGANVGLYFNGKGSVLRFEADTKIDLTAPQSGVLAGILFYEDRTSPANQIHRILSNDAKVLLGTLYLPQGELNIGANKPVAAESAYTIVVARRFTLSAGPTMVLNAKYSSTNIPVPEGVGPGSTAAHLAR
;
A
#
# COMPACT_ATOMS: atom_id res chain seq x y z
N ALA A 1 3.84 24.75 -0.36
CA ALA A 1 2.39 24.95 -0.49
C ALA A 1 1.68 23.64 -0.18
N ARG A 2 0.66 23.63 0.69
CA ARG A 2 -0.28 22.50 0.78
C ARG A 2 -1.40 22.82 -0.20
N PHE A 3 -1.74 21.91 -1.09
CA PHE A 3 -2.72 22.11 -2.15
C PHE A 3 -3.39 20.76 -2.45
N ILE A 4 -4.69 20.79 -2.74
CA ILE A 4 -5.47 19.63 -3.16
C ILE A 4 -5.97 19.93 -4.57
N CYS A 5 -5.65 19.07 -5.53
CA CYS A 5 -6.08 19.16 -6.93
C CYS A 5 -7.10 18.06 -7.21
N SER A 6 -8.23 18.39 -7.82
CA SER A 6 -9.17 17.43 -8.38
C SER A 6 -9.32 17.69 -9.88
N ALA A 7 -9.17 16.65 -10.70
CA ALA A 7 -9.43 16.76 -12.14
C ALA A 7 -10.93 16.83 -12.48
N GLY A 8 -11.79 16.56 -11.51
CA GLY A 8 -13.23 16.72 -11.62
C GLY A 8 -13.76 17.59 -10.50
N GLY A 9 -14.94 17.23 -9.97
CA GLY A 9 -15.55 17.94 -8.85
C GLY A 9 -14.96 17.59 -7.48
N ALA A 10 -15.44 18.29 -6.46
CA ALA A 10 -15.33 17.89 -5.07
C ALA A 10 -16.73 17.89 -4.45
N TYR A 11 -17.05 16.86 -3.69
CA TYR A 11 -18.30 16.76 -2.92
C TYR A 11 -17.94 16.79 -1.44
N LYS A 12 -18.68 17.61 -0.68
CA LYS A 12 -18.50 17.77 0.76
C LYS A 12 -19.86 17.64 1.43
N ASP A 13 -20.03 16.64 2.30
CA ASP A 13 -21.20 16.57 3.18
C ASP A 13 -20.94 17.28 4.54
N LYS A 14 -21.85 17.14 5.49
CA LYS A 14 -21.74 17.82 6.81
C LYS A 14 -20.58 17.26 7.67
N PHE A 15 -20.09 16.07 7.37
CA PHE A 15 -19.06 15.35 8.13
C PHE A 15 -17.67 15.42 7.48
N ASP A 16 -17.59 15.84 6.22
CA ASP A 16 -16.34 16.00 5.49
C ASP A 16 -15.66 17.36 5.72
N SER A 17 -14.33 17.39 5.74
CA SER A 17 -13.54 18.63 5.78
C SER A 17 -12.28 18.50 4.95
N PHE A 18 -12.11 19.40 3.96
CA PHE A 18 -10.89 19.53 3.15
C PHE A 18 -10.19 20.84 3.53
N LEU A 19 -8.91 20.75 3.90
CA LEU A 19 -8.09 21.91 4.22
C LEU A 19 -6.70 21.74 3.59
N PRO A 20 -6.31 22.58 2.59
CA PRO A 20 -7.10 23.65 1.98
C PRO A 20 -8.26 23.13 1.12
N SER A 21 -9.18 24.02 0.71
CA SER A 21 -10.21 23.67 -0.27
C SER A 21 -9.58 23.15 -1.57
N PRO A 22 -10.13 22.09 -2.18
CA PRO A 22 -9.61 21.54 -3.43
C PRO A 22 -9.82 22.51 -4.59
N THR A 23 -8.80 22.66 -5.43
CA THR A 23 -8.93 23.26 -6.75
C THR A 23 -9.45 22.21 -7.72
N LEU A 24 -10.44 22.58 -8.51
CA LEU A 24 -11.12 21.71 -9.47
C LEU A 24 -10.50 21.88 -10.88
N ASP A 25 -10.92 21.04 -11.81
CA ASP A 25 -10.53 21.06 -13.22
C ASP A 25 -9.01 20.95 -13.46
N CYS A 26 -8.33 20.23 -12.57
CA CYS A 26 -6.93 19.91 -12.75
C CYS A 26 -6.72 18.98 -13.96
N PRO A 27 -5.54 19.04 -14.63
CA PRO A 27 -5.17 18.03 -15.60
C PRO A 27 -5.25 16.63 -14.99
N THR A 28 -5.72 15.66 -15.77
CA THR A 28 -5.65 14.27 -15.35
C THR A 28 -4.18 13.87 -15.22
N LEU A 29 -3.82 13.41 -14.03
CA LEU A 29 -2.49 12.90 -13.79
C LEU A 29 -2.39 11.51 -14.44
N ALA A 30 -1.56 11.40 -15.49
CA ALA A 30 -1.15 10.10 -16.01
C ALA A 30 -0.48 9.28 -14.90
N ASP A 31 -0.58 7.96 -14.96
CA ASP A 31 0.00 7.09 -13.94
C ASP A 31 1.49 7.41 -13.71
N PRO A 32 1.85 8.00 -12.55
CA PRO A 32 3.19 8.51 -12.31
C PRO A 32 4.24 7.41 -12.25
N LEU A 33 3.82 6.16 -12.05
CA LEU A 33 4.70 5.00 -11.95
C LEU A 33 4.57 4.07 -13.16
N ALA A 34 3.92 4.48 -14.25
CA ALA A 34 3.71 3.63 -15.44
C ALA A 34 5.01 3.03 -16.01
N SER A 35 6.13 3.74 -15.91
CA SER A 35 7.45 3.28 -16.36
C SER A 35 8.08 2.21 -15.45
N ARG A 36 7.58 2.04 -14.22
CA ARG A 36 8.09 1.04 -13.28
C ARG A 36 7.64 -0.36 -13.71
N PRO A 37 8.56 -1.27 -14.08
CA PRO A 37 8.18 -2.61 -14.50
C PRO A 37 7.64 -3.43 -13.31
N PRO A 38 6.69 -4.36 -13.55
CA PRO A 38 6.29 -5.30 -12.53
C PRO A 38 7.42 -6.30 -12.22
N PRO A 39 7.47 -6.86 -11.00
CA PRO A 39 8.40 -7.95 -10.68
C PRO A 39 8.12 -9.22 -11.51
N SER A 40 9.16 -10.05 -11.69
CA SER A 40 9.00 -11.36 -12.31
C SER A 40 8.18 -12.30 -11.42
N ILE A 41 7.27 -13.07 -12.04
CA ILE A 41 6.45 -14.08 -11.34
C ILE A 41 7.09 -15.45 -11.56
N GLY A 42 7.52 -16.09 -10.47
CA GLY A 42 8.06 -17.44 -10.49
C GLY A 42 6.99 -18.52 -10.35
N GLY A 43 7.43 -19.78 -10.25
CA GLY A 43 6.56 -20.88 -9.84
C GLY A 43 6.08 -20.70 -8.39
N CYS A 44 4.91 -21.28 -8.07
CA CYS A 44 4.33 -21.21 -6.74
C CYS A 44 5.23 -21.91 -5.71
N SER A 45 5.79 -21.16 -4.77
CA SER A 45 6.52 -21.66 -3.60
C SER A 45 5.58 -22.33 -2.59
N ALA A 46 4.33 -21.85 -2.51
CA ALA A 46 3.25 -22.48 -1.76
C ALA A 46 1.90 -22.14 -2.39
N ASN A 47 0.89 -22.97 -2.08
CA ASN A 47 -0.50 -22.79 -2.53
C ASN A 47 -1.42 -22.71 -1.31
N ALA A 48 -2.31 -21.72 -1.27
CA ALA A 48 -3.30 -21.49 -0.20
C ALA A 48 -2.69 -21.64 1.21
N LEU A 49 -1.57 -20.96 1.46
CA LEU A 49 -0.76 -21.14 2.66
C LEU A 49 -1.49 -20.62 3.89
N SER A 50 -1.58 -21.44 4.94
CA SER A 50 -2.15 -21.04 6.23
C SER A 50 -1.08 -21.10 7.32
N ILE A 51 -0.83 -19.97 7.98
CA ILE A 51 0.18 -19.81 9.02
C ILE A 51 -0.55 -19.52 10.34
N THR A 52 -0.43 -20.45 11.28
CA THR A 52 -1.02 -20.35 12.63
C THR A 52 0.03 -20.34 13.74
N SER A 53 1.31 -20.43 13.38
CA SER A 53 2.43 -20.43 14.32
C SER A 53 3.53 -19.51 13.78
N SER A 54 4.19 -18.80 14.68
CA SER A 54 5.19 -17.79 14.32
C SER A 54 6.31 -18.38 13.47
N THR A 55 6.69 -17.68 12.40
CA THR A 55 7.66 -18.17 11.43
C THR A 55 8.32 -17.03 10.66
N MET A 56 9.44 -17.33 10.01
CA MET A 56 10.05 -16.45 9.01
C MET A 56 9.63 -16.92 7.62
N LEU A 57 9.12 -16.00 6.81
CA LEU A 57 8.71 -16.28 5.43
C LEU A 57 9.80 -15.74 4.50
N SER A 58 10.23 -16.54 3.52
CA SER A 58 11.22 -16.11 2.52
C SER A 58 10.56 -15.55 1.26
N PRO A 59 11.21 -14.66 0.50
CA PRO A 59 10.69 -14.15 -0.77
C PRO A 59 10.32 -15.29 -1.73
N GLY A 60 9.21 -15.14 -2.46
CA GLY A 60 8.68 -16.19 -3.31
C GLY A 60 7.30 -15.87 -3.87
N THR A 61 6.75 -16.81 -4.64
CA THR A 61 5.40 -16.69 -5.20
C THR A 61 4.42 -17.55 -4.42
N TYR A 62 3.36 -16.95 -3.90
CA TYR A 62 2.34 -17.56 -3.08
C TYR A 62 1.01 -17.53 -3.83
N CYS A 63 0.59 -18.71 -4.30
CA CYS A 63 -0.56 -18.86 -5.17
C CYS A 63 -1.81 -19.21 -4.35
N GLY A 64 -2.98 -18.69 -4.72
CA GLY A 64 -4.23 -18.94 -3.98
C GLY A 64 -4.30 -18.28 -2.59
N GLY A 65 -3.36 -17.38 -2.30
CA GLY A 65 -3.33 -16.55 -1.09
C GLY A 65 -2.52 -17.12 0.09
N ILE A 66 -2.33 -16.27 1.09
CA ILE A 66 -1.75 -16.58 2.39
C ILE A 66 -2.71 -16.09 3.47
N ARG A 67 -2.97 -16.92 4.48
CA ARG A 67 -3.68 -16.51 5.70
C ARG A 67 -2.76 -16.64 6.91
N ILE A 68 -2.58 -15.55 7.64
CA ILE A 68 -1.82 -15.48 8.89
C ILE A 68 -2.81 -15.21 10.01
N SER A 69 -2.88 -16.12 10.99
CA SER A 69 -3.92 -16.07 12.03
C SER A 69 -3.48 -16.63 13.38
N LYS A 70 -4.40 -16.63 14.36
CA LYS A 70 -4.21 -17.22 15.70
C LYS A 70 -3.00 -16.66 16.46
N GLY A 71 -2.79 -15.35 16.38
CA GLY A 71 -1.68 -14.68 17.07
C GLY A 71 -0.30 -15.00 16.51
N ALA A 72 -0.20 -15.65 15.33
CA ALA A 72 1.08 -15.93 14.70
C ALA A 72 1.85 -14.65 14.40
N VAL A 73 3.15 -14.67 14.65
CA VAL A 73 4.07 -13.59 14.28
C VAL A 73 4.87 -14.03 13.06
N VAL A 74 4.61 -13.40 11.92
CA VAL A 74 5.33 -13.67 10.67
C VAL A 74 6.30 -12.53 10.39
N THR A 75 7.57 -12.91 10.22
CA THR A 75 8.62 -11.98 9.79
C THR A 75 9.00 -12.30 8.35
N LEU A 76 8.84 -11.34 7.45
CA LEU A 76 9.26 -11.42 6.07
C LEU A 76 10.76 -11.08 6.00
N ASN A 77 11.54 -12.00 5.44
CA ASN A 77 12.91 -11.72 5.05
C ASN A 77 12.95 -10.66 3.91
N PRO A 78 14.00 -9.84 3.79
CA PRO A 78 14.11 -8.87 2.70
C PRO A 78 13.92 -9.50 1.32
N GLY A 79 13.13 -8.85 0.46
CA GLY A 79 12.91 -9.29 -0.92
C GLY A 79 11.48 -9.08 -1.41
N VAL A 80 11.15 -9.73 -2.53
CA VAL A 80 9.86 -9.56 -3.22
C VAL A 80 8.96 -10.78 -2.98
N TYR A 81 7.74 -10.51 -2.52
CA TYR A 81 6.69 -11.49 -2.29
C TYR A 81 5.60 -11.30 -3.32
N VAL A 82 5.33 -12.34 -4.10
CA VAL A 82 4.28 -12.32 -5.12
C VAL A 82 3.06 -13.05 -4.60
N PHE A 83 1.92 -12.38 -4.51
CA PHE A 83 0.63 -12.95 -4.18
C PHE A 83 -0.12 -13.16 -5.49
N LYS A 84 -0.25 -14.41 -5.92
CA LYS A 84 -0.88 -14.77 -7.18
C LYS A 84 -2.27 -15.36 -6.95
N ASP A 85 -3.29 -14.75 -7.55
CA ASP A 85 -4.67 -15.26 -7.55
C ASP A 85 -5.23 -15.59 -6.15
N GLY A 86 -4.91 -14.77 -5.16
CA GLY A 86 -5.46 -14.91 -3.81
C GLY A 86 -4.88 -13.91 -2.80
N PRO A 87 -5.56 -13.70 -1.67
CA PRO A 87 -5.27 -12.56 -0.80
C PRO A 87 -4.05 -12.80 0.10
N LEU A 88 -3.41 -11.71 0.52
CA LEU A 88 -2.66 -11.66 1.78
C LEU A 88 -3.64 -11.29 2.90
N ASP A 89 -4.03 -12.26 3.70
CA ASP A 89 -4.97 -12.12 4.82
C ASP A 89 -4.23 -12.24 6.15
N VAL A 90 -4.23 -11.17 6.93
CA VAL A 90 -3.73 -11.14 8.30
C VAL A 90 -4.92 -10.87 9.21
N SER A 91 -5.17 -11.77 10.15
CA SER A 91 -6.33 -11.71 11.05
C SER A 91 -6.09 -12.39 12.40
N GLY A 92 -7.02 -12.28 13.35
CA GLY A 92 -7.04 -13.11 14.55
C GLY A 92 -5.81 -12.89 15.45
N GLY A 93 -5.49 -11.63 15.74
CA GLY A 93 -4.37 -11.24 16.60
C GLY A 93 -3.00 -11.33 15.96
N ALA A 94 -2.90 -11.70 14.67
CA ALA A 94 -1.63 -11.94 14.02
C ALA A 94 -0.80 -10.67 13.82
N THR A 95 0.52 -10.88 13.69
CA THR A 95 1.50 -9.83 13.44
C THR A 95 2.25 -10.13 12.15
N LEU A 96 2.35 -9.15 11.26
CA LEU A 96 3.18 -9.21 10.05
C LEU A 96 4.24 -8.12 10.08
N LYS A 97 5.51 -8.51 9.99
CA LYS A 97 6.64 -7.59 9.99
C LYS A 97 7.59 -7.87 8.83
N GLY A 98 8.25 -6.85 8.32
CA GLY A 98 9.23 -7.02 7.24
C GLY A 98 9.97 -5.74 6.94
N ALA A 99 11.29 -5.84 6.77
CA ALA A 99 12.12 -4.72 6.36
C ALA A 99 12.68 -4.98 4.96
N ASN A 100 12.67 -3.95 4.10
CA ASN A 100 13.08 -4.07 2.70
C ASN A 100 12.27 -5.12 1.93
N VAL A 101 10.94 -5.07 2.06
CA VAL A 101 10.03 -6.03 1.44
C VAL A 101 9.10 -5.35 0.46
N GLY A 102 8.98 -5.93 -0.73
CA GLY A 102 8.03 -5.51 -1.75
C GLY A 102 6.93 -6.56 -1.90
N LEU A 103 5.68 -6.16 -1.71
CA LEU A 103 4.53 -7.04 -1.87
C LEU A 103 3.85 -6.76 -3.21
N TYR A 104 3.84 -7.77 -4.09
CA TYR A 104 3.30 -7.67 -5.43
C TYR A 104 2.04 -8.51 -5.56
N PHE A 105 0.93 -7.87 -5.91
CA PHE A 105 -0.40 -8.47 -6.04
C PHE A 105 -0.73 -8.68 -7.51
N ASN A 106 -0.79 -9.93 -7.94
CA ASN A 106 -1.05 -10.30 -9.33
C ASN A 106 -2.28 -11.21 -9.44
N GLY A 107 -3.23 -10.84 -10.30
CA GLY A 107 -4.35 -11.68 -10.66
C GLY A 107 -5.60 -11.52 -9.79
N LYS A 108 -6.55 -12.45 -9.93
CA LYS A 108 -7.89 -12.32 -9.38
C LYS A 108 -7.91 -12.67 -7.89
N GLY A 109 -8.50 -11.79 -7.08
CA GLY A 109 -8.56 -11.94 -5.64
C GLY A 109 -7.22 -11.68 -4.95
N SER A 110 -6.19 -11.25 -5.68
CA SER A 110 -4.91 -10.85 -5.10
C SER A 110 -5.04 -9.47 -4.48
N VAL A 111 -5.43 -9.46 -3.21
CA VAL A 111 -5.68 -8.24 -2.44
C VAL A 111 -5.04 -8.31 -1.07
N LEU A 112 -4.86 -7.14 -0.47
CA LEU A 112 -4.44 -6.99 0.92
C LEU A 112 -5.65 -7.01 1.85
N ARG A 113 -5.60 -7.78 2.94
CA ARG A 113 -6.60 -7.77 4.01
C ARG A 113 -5.91 -7.78 5.37
N PHE A 114 -5.85 -6.61 6.00
CA PHE A 114 -5.38 -6.47 7.38
C PHE A 114 -6.56 -6.20 8.29
N GLU A 115 -6.97 -7.21 9.05
CA GLU A 115 -8.12 -7.11 9.96
C GLU A 115 -7.79 -6.26 11.22
N ALA A 116 -8.83 -5.83 11.92
CA ALA A 116 -8.76 -4.79 12.95
C ALA A 116 -7.84 -5.11 14.13
N ASP A 117 -7.70 -6.40 14.48
CA ASP A 117 -6.96 -6.92 15.63
C ASP A 117 -5.52 -7.34 15.29
N THR A 118 -4.96 -6.84 14.18
CA THR A 118 -3.62 -7.21 13.72
C THR A 118 -2.59 -6.13 13.94
N LYS A 119 -1.31 -6.51 13.89
CA LYS A 119 -0.17 -5.60 13.92
C LYS A 119 0.66 -5.68 12.64
N ILE A 120 0.93 -4.54 12.02
CA ILE A 120 1.60 -4.45 10.71
C ILE A 120 2.76 -3.44 10.78
N ASP A 121 3.98 -3.92 10.54
CA ASP A 121 5.18 -3.08 10.42
C ASP A 121 5.98 -3.46 9.16
N LEU A 122 5.88 -2.65 8.09
CA LEU A 122 6.50 -2.95 6.80
C LEU A 122 7.28 -1.75 6.24
N THR A 123 8.47 -2.02 5.69
CA THR A 123 9.25 -1.02 4.93
C THR A 123 9.58 -1.53 3.54
N ALA A 124 9.40 -0.66 2.53
CA ALA A 124 9.70 -0.96 1.15
C ALA A 124 11.19 -1.27 0.93
N PRO A 125 11.57 -1.93 -0.17
CA PRO A 125 12.97 -2.16 -0.54
C PRO A 125 13.73 -0.85 -0.78
N GLN A 126 15.01 -0.82 -0.39
CA GLN A 126 15.94 0.25 -0.76
C GLN A 126 16.39 0.20 -2.22
N SER A 127 16.35 -0.98 -2.84
CA SER A 127 16.88 -1.23 -4.18
C SER A 127 16.07 -2.29 -4.93
N GLY A 128 16.41 -2.53 -6.19
CA GLY A 128 15.72 -3.47 -7.07
C GLY A 128 14.46 -2.90 -7.73
N VAL A 129 13.70 -3.77 -8.39
CA VAL A 129 12.54 -3.37 -9.21
C VAL A 129 11.45 -2.66 -8.41
N LEU A 130 11.30 -3.00 -7.12
CA LEU A 130 10.36 -2.36 -6.19
C LEU A 130 11.03 -1.36 -5.24
N ALA A 131 12.22 -0.83 -5.56
CA ALA A 131 12.84 0.22 -4.73
C ALA A 131 11.83 1.36 -4.45
N GLY A 132 11.54 1.62 -3.17
CA GLY A 132 10.58 2.65 -2.74
C GLY A 132 9.10 2.29 -2.88
N ILE A 133 8.77 1.10 -3.41
CA ILE A 133 7.40 0.61 -3.60
C ILE A 133 7.16 -0.53 -2.61
N LEU A 134 6.27 -0.29 -1.65
CA LEU A 134 5.90 -1.26 -0.62
C LEU A 134 4.86 -2.24 -1.16
N PHE A 135 3.77 -1.72 -1.73
CA PHE A 135 2.72 -2.51 -2.38
C PHE A 135 2.68 -2.17 -3.86
N TYR A 136 2.61 -3.19 -4.70
CA TYR A 136 2.47 -3.07 -6.14
C TYR A 136 1.33 -3.98 -6.58
N GLU A 137 0.22 -3.43 -7.08
CA GLU A 137 -0.80 -4.20 -7.78
C GLU A 137 -0.48 -4.23 -9.26
N ASP A 138 -0.54 -5.42 -9.86
CA ASP A 138 -0.33 -5.58 -11.28
C ASP A 138 -1.35 -4.78 -12.08
N ARG A 139 -0.88 -4.04 -13.09
CA ARG A 139 -1.72 -3.18 -13.93
C ARG A 139 -2.77 -3.95 -14.73
N THR A 140 -2.59 -5.25 -14.92
CA THR A 140 -3.51 -6.16 -15.63
C THR A 140 -4.44 -6.91 -14.67
N SER A 141 -4.30 -6.71 -13.36
CA SER A 141 -5.24 -7.27 -12.38
C SER A 141 -6.67 -6.76 -12.61
N PRO A 142 -7.70 -7.54 -12.24
CA PRO A 142 -9.08 -7.09 -12.31
C PRO A 142 -9.30 -5.74 -11.63
N ALA A 143 -10.04 -4.84 -12.27
CA ALA A 143 -10.30 -3.51 -11.74
C ALA A 143 -11.26 -3.53 -10.53
N ASN A 144 -11.09 -2.53 -9.66
CA ASN A 144 -11.89 -2.27 -8.45
C ASN A 144 -11.83 -3.38 -7.39
N GLN A 145 -10.73 -4.13 -7.35
CA GLN A 145 -10.46 -5.04 -6.23
C GLN A 145 -10.14 -4.23 -4.98
N ILE A 146 -10.68 -4.65 -3.83
CA ILE A 146 -10.58 -3.88 -2.59
C ILE A 146 -9.42 -4.39 -1.74
N HIS A 147 -8.42 -3.52 -1.53
CA HIS A 147 -7.36 -3.67 -0.54
C HIS A 147 -7.83 -3.00 0.76
N ARG A 148 -7.80 -3.73 1.87
CA ARG A 148 -8.34 -3.26 3.16
C ARG A 148 -7.26 -3.18 4.21
N ILE A 149 -7.21 -2.02 4.89
CA ILE A 149 -6.42 -1.82 6.09
C ILE A 149 -7.38 -1.38 7.21
N LEU A 150 -7.79 -2.35 8.03
CA LEU A 150 -8.62 -2.14 9.22
C LEU A 150 -7.78 -2.19 10.50
N SER A 151 -6.56 -2.73 10.43
CA SER A 151 -5.62 -2.85 11.54
C SER A 151 -5.48 -1.57 12.34
N ASN A 152 -5.66 -1.68 13.66
CA ASN A 152 -5.46 -0.59 14.61
C ASN A 152 -4.01 -0.44 15.08
N ASP A 153 -3.08 -1.28 14.59
CA ASP A 153 -1.64 -1.22 14.88
C ASP A 153 -0.82 -1.39 13.58
N ALA A 154 -1.19 -0.63 12.54
CA ALA A 154 -0.46 -0.52 11.27
C ALA A 154 0.42 0.75 11.25
N LYS A 155 1.36 0.82 12.19
CA LYS A 155 2.15 2.03 12.48
C LYS A 155 3.16 2.38 11.40
N VAL A 156 3.78 1.36 10.80
CA VAL A 156 4.82 1.52 9.79
C VAL A 156 4.35 0.87 8.49
N LEU A 157 4.09 1.70 7.48
CA LEU A 157 3.86 1.33 6.09
C LEU A 157 4.72 2.25 5.22
N LEU A 158 6.04 2.12 5.39
CA LEU A 158 7.00 3.03 4.81
C LEU A 158 7.24 2.70 3.34
N GLY A 159 6.83 3.60 2.44
CA GLY A 159 7.02 3.47 1.01
C GLY A 159 5.81 3.91 0.20
N THR A 160 5.79 3.51 -1.07
CA THR A 160 4.68 3.79 -1.99
C THR A 160 3.72 2.61 -2.06
N LEU A 161 2.42 2.89 -1.92
CA LEU A 161 1.33 1.95 -2.14
C LEU A 161 0.78 2.19 -3.55
N TYR A 162 1.21 1.37 -4.49
CA TYR A 162 0.85 1.48 -5.90
C TYR A 162 -0.22 0.44 -6.26
N LEU A 163 -1.47 0.89 -6.34
CA LEU A 163 -2.68 0.09 -6.55
C LEU A 163 -3.52 0.64 -7.72
N PRO A 164 -2.97 0.68 -8.95
CA PRO A 164 -3.56 1.41 -10.09
C PRO A 164 -4.93 0.88 -10.54
N GLN A 165 -5.30 -0.35 -10.19
CA GLN A 165 -6.59 -0.96 -10.55
C GLN A 165 -7.54 -1.04 -9.36
N GLY A 166 -7.01 -1.07 -8.14
CA GLY A 166 -7.73 -1.34 -6.91
C GLY A 166 -8.25 -0.12 -6.16
N GLU A 167 -9.16 -0.41 -5.23
CA GLU A 167 -9.59 0.51 -4.19
C GLU A 167 -8.77 0.23 -2.92
N LEU A 168 -8.14 1.27 -2.38
CA LEU A 168 -7.57 1.23 -1.04
C LEU A 168 -8.61 1.75 -0.05
N ASN A 169 -9.16 0.84 0.75
CA ASN A 169 -10.08 1.14 1.83
C ASN A 169 -9.34 1.11 3.18
N ILE A 170 -9.31 2.25 3.85
CA ILE A 170 -8.80 2.37 5.23
C ILE A 170 -10.00 2.50 6.15
N GLY A 171 -10.12 1.59 7.11
CA GLY A 171 -11.21 1.53 8.08
C GLY A 171 -10.75 1.37 9.52
N ALA A 172 -9.49 1.71 9.81
CA ALA A 172 -8.91 1.62 11.14
C ALA A 172 -9.41 2.74 12.07
N ASN A 173 -9.58 2.42 13.36
CA ASN A 173 -9.93 3.40 14.40
C ASN A 173 -8.70 4.11 15.00
N LYS A 174 -7.50 3.76 14.54
CA LYS A 174 -6.22 4.35 14.96
C LYS A 174 -5.45 4.88 13.75
N PRO A 175 -4.53 5.86 13.95
CA PRO A 175 -3.70 6.36 12.87
C PRO A 175 -2.89 5.26 12.18
N VAL A 176 -3.06 5.16 10.85
CA VAL A 176 -2.31 4.25 9.98
C VAL A 176 -1.08 4.97 9.43
N ALA A 177 0.04 4.26 9.38
CA ALA A 177 1.34 4.71 8.87
C ALA A 177 1.96 5.90 9.64
N ALA A 178 1.47 6.21 10.86
CA ALA A 178 1.87 7.37 11.65
C ALA A 178 3.38 7.47 11.93
N GLU A 179 4.07 6.34 12.01
CA GLU A 179 5.50 6.26 12.30
C GLU A 179 6.35 6.15 11.03
N SER A 180 5.72 6.10 9.85
CA SER A 180 6.43 6.04 8.57
C SER A 180 7.07 7.40 8.27
N ALA A 181 8.34 7.41 7.86
CA ALA A 181 9.01 8.64 7.41
C ALA A 181 8.26 9.28 6.23
N TYR A 182 7.74 8.47 5.33
CA TYR A 182 6.77 8.88 4.32
C TYR A 182 5.85 7.71 3.92
N THR A 183 4.71 8.06 3.36
CA THR A 183 3.80 7.12 2.68
C THR A 183 3.23 7.84 1.46
N ILE A 184 3.30 7.21 0.29
CA ILE A 184 2.68 7.71 -0.95
C ILE A 184 1.61 6.72 -1.38
N VAL A 185 0.45 7.20 -1.80
CA VAL A 185 -0.64 6.35 -2.30
C VAL A 185 -0.94 6.74 -3.74
N VAL A 186 -0.89 5.77 -4.62
CA VAL A 186 -1.35 5.87 -6.01
C VAL A 186 -2.37 4.76 -6.20
N ALA A 187 -3.66 5.08 -6.18
CA ALA A 187 -4.73 4.10 -6.26
C ALA A 187 -5.85 4.56 -7.19
N ARG A 188 -6.61 3.61 -7.76
CA ARG A 188 -7.81 3.95 -8.56
C ARG A 188 -8.87 4.64 -7.72
N ARG A 189 -9.07 4.15 -6.50
CA ARG A 189 -9.97 4.72 -5.49
C ARG A 189 -9.32 4.69 -4.13
N PHE A 190 -9.56 5.72 -3.34
CA PHE A 190 -9.12 5.81 -1.97
C PHE A 190 -10.30 6.15 -1.09
N THR A 191 -10.59 5.29 -0.12
CA THR A 191 -11.77 5.39 0.73
C THR A 191 -11.36 5.34 2.20
N LEU A 192 -11.83 6.32 2.96
CA LEU A 192 -11.66 6.41 4.40
C LEU A 192 -13.04 6.19 5.03
N SER A 193 -13.20 5.16 5.86
CA SER A 193 -14.47 4.83 6.55
C SER A 193 -14.29 4.68 8.05
N ALA A 194 -15.27 5.09 8.85
CA ALA A 194 -15.28 5.01 10.33
C ALA A 194 -14.28 5.94 11.07
N GLY A 195 -14.06 7.16 10.57
CA GLY A 195 -13.15 8.14 11.17
C GLY A 195 -11.65 7.77 11.12
N PRO A 196 -11.16 7.11 10.07
CA PRO A 196 -9.79 6.64 10.04
C PRO A 196 -8.86 7.82 9.78
N THR A 197 -7.67 7.75 10.38
CA THR A 197 -6.59 8.71 10.08
C THR A 197 -5.50 7.97 9.33
N MET A 198 -5.23 8.36 8.08
CA MET A 198 -4.02 7.94 7.37
C MET A 198 -3.00 9.07 7.46
N VAL A 199 -1.80 8.77 7.94
CA VAL A 199 -0.72 9.76 8.06
C VAL A 199 0.23 9.62 6.88
N LEU A 200 0.32 10.68 6.08
CA LEU A 200 1.20 10.78 4.93
C LEU A 200 2.35 11.75 5.25
N ASN A 201 3.32 11.28 6.03
CA ASN A 201 4.51 12.07 6.32
C ASN A 201 5.32 12.33 5.03
N ALA A 202 6.18 13.35 5.06
CA ALA A 202 7.04 13.75 3.95
C ALA A 202 8.49 13.96 4.42
N LYS A 203 8.95 13.15 5.37
CA LYS A 203 10.29 13.21 5.96
C LYS A 203 11.27 12.38 5.15
N TYR A 204 11.40 12.66 3.85
CA TYR A 204 12.15 11.83 2.92
C TYR A 204 13.64 11.71 3.29
N SER A 205 14.22 12.72 3.94
CA SER A 205 15.60 12.70 4.43
C SER A 205 15.80 11.88 5.72
N SER A 206 14.72 11.44 6.39
CA SER A 206 14.81 10.65 7.63
C SER A 206 14.75 9.15 7.38
N THR A 207 14.90 8.71 6.13
CA THR A 207 14.93 7.30 5.74
C THR A 207 15.88 7.10 4.55
N ASN A 208 16.39 5.90 4.41
CA ASN A 208 17.14 5.47 3.23
C ASN A 208 16.28 4.74 2.19
N ILE A 209 14.97 4.56 2.45
CA ILE A 209 14.05 4.05 1.44
C ILE A 209 13.86 5.15 0.39
N PRO A 210 14.24 4.92 -0.88
CA PRO A 210 14.14 5.94 -1.91
C PRO A 210 12.68 6.24 -2.23
N VAL A 211 12.40 7.45 -2.66
CA VAL A 211 11.10 7.76 -3.26
C VAL A 211 11.17 7.38 -4.75
N PRO A 212 10.21 6.60 -5.27
CA PRO A 212 10.21 6.27 -6.69
C PRO A 212 10.12 7.51 -7.57
N GLU A 213 10.84 7.51 -8.68
CA GLU A 213 10.72 8.56 -9.69
C GLU A 213 9.26 8.68 -10.17
N GLY A 214 8.77 9.92 -10.37
CA GLY A 214 7.39 10.20 -10.73
C GLY A 214 6.47 10.48 -9.54
N VAL A 215 6.90 10.19 -8.31
CA VAL A 215 6.17 10.59 -7.08
C VAL A 215 7.06 11.35 -6.09
N GLY A 216 6.45 12.07 -5.14
CA GLY A 216 7.16 12.83 -4.12
C GLY A 216 7.77 14.16 -4.59
N PRO A 217 8.63 14.80 -3.78
CA PRO A 217 9.11 16.15 -4.02
C PRO A 217 10.06 16.18 -5.22
N GLY A 218 9.71 16.95 -6.25
CA GLY A 218 10.45 17.00 -7.51
C GLY A 218 9.88 16.13 -8.62
N SER A 219 8.82 15.34 -8.35
CA SER A 219 8.02 14.74 -9.43
C SER A 219 7.34 15.86 -10.24
N THR A 220 7.64 15.92 -11.53
CA THR A 220 7.16 16.96 -12.46
C THR A 220 5.69 16.80 -12.83
N ALA A 221 4.84 16.45 -11.88
CA ALA A 221 3.41 16.25 -12.09
C ALA A 221 2.54 17.06 -11.12
N ALA A 222 2.90 18.35 -11.00
CA ALA A 222 1.98 19.50 -10.92
C ALA A 222 2.81 20.79 -10.87
N HIS A 223 3.04 21.40 -12.04
CA HIS A 223 3.44 22.80 -12.11
C HIS A 223 2.27 23.60 -12.68
N LEU A 224 1.84 24.62 -11.94
CA LEU A 224 1.83 25.99 -12.47
C LEU A 224 2.18 26.93 -11.31
N ALA A 225 3.36 27.54 -11.44
CA ALA A 225 3.70 28.78 -10.75
C ALA A 225 3.58 29.91 -11.78
N ARG A 226 2.49 30.67 -11.69
CA ARG A 226 2.51 32.13 -11.66
C ARG A 226 1.19 32.65 -11.11
#